data_AF-A0A7S0NW96-F1
#
_entry.id   AF-A0A7S0NW96-F1
#
_cell.length_a   1.000
_cell.length_b   1.000
_cell.length_c   1.000
_cell.angle_alpha   90.00
_cell.angle_beta   90.00
_cell.angle_gamma   90.00
#
_symmetry.space_group_name_H-M   'P 1'
#
loop_
_entity.id
_entity.type
_entity.pdbx_description
1 polymer ?
#
loop_
_entity_poly.entity_id
_entity_poly.type
_entity_poly.pdbx_seq_one_letter_code
_entity_poly.pdbx_strand_id
1 'polypeptide(L)'
;ALCTRADVYLVTMLRSDSDSDEAAVMGALRGAGLFGEGRCDERKALFCVTEDGRGAICRQLNPGAHVDTSSKIARYLAPHLPLVVLVLSKQAAAPSECGAAMVVSSFGEYVFGNLGADVDDSGSSSQS
;
A
#
# COMPACT_ATOMS: atom_id res chain seq x y z
N ALA A 1 1.65 22.07 -3.74
CA ALA A 1 1.91 20.61 -3.79
C ALA A 1 1.20 19.96 -2.59
N LEU A 2 0.78 18.69 -2.65
CA LEU A 2 0.02 18.06 -1.56
C LEU A 2 0.76 18.16 -0.21
N CYS A 3 2.09 18.01 -0.24
CA CYS A 3 2.98 18.06 0.91
C CYS A 3 3.08 19.44 1.58
N THR A 4 2.59 20.52 0.95
CA THR A 4 2.53 21.86 1.57
C THR A 4 1.21 22.12 2.31
N ARG A 5 0.22 21.23 2.15
CA ARG A 5 -1.14 21.38 2.72
C ARG A 5 -1.55 20.22 3.61
N ALA A 6 -0.87 19.08 3.49
CA ALA A 6 -1.11 17.87 4.25
C ALA A 6 0.22 17.25 4.67
N ASP A 7 0.18 16.56 5.80
CA ASP A 7 1.30 15.75 6.27
C ASP A 7 1.27 14.39 5.54
N VAL A 8 2.28 14.12 4.73
CA VAL A 8 2.34 12.93 3.87
C VAL A 8 3.47 12.03 4.34
N TYR A 9 3.11 10.78 4.66
CA TYR A 9 4.04 9.73 5.05
C TYR A 9 4.09 8.68 3.95
N LEU A 10 5.30 8.26 3.59
CA LEU A 10 5.52 7.12 2.72
C LEU A 10 5.89 5.92 3.59
N VAL A 11 5.12 4.85 3.53
CA VAL A 11 5.45 3.60 4.22
C VAL A 11 5.62 2.50 3.19
N THR A 12 6.81 1.92 3.09
CA THR A 12 7.11 0.86 2.12
C THR A 12 7.77 -0.34 2.78
N MET A 13 7.73 -1.47 2.09
CA MET A 13 8.39 -2.69 2.52
C MET A 13 9.77 -2.85 1.89
N LEU A 14 10.77 -3.21 2.70
CA LEU A 14 12.09 -3.62 2.27
C LEU A 14 12.18 -5.15 2.21
N ARG A 15 13.16 -5.66 1.45
CA ARG A 15 13.39 -7.11 1.32
C ARG A 15 14.05 -7.68 2.57
N SER A 16 14.93 -6.91 3.19
CA SER A 16 15.61 -7.24 4.43
C SER A 16 15.75 -6.00 5.32
N ASP A 17 15.96 -6.22 6.61
CA ASP A 17 16.28 -5.14 7.57
C ASP A 17 17.78 -4.86 7.49
N SER A 18 18.20 -4.15 6.43
CA SER A 18 19.59 -3.79 6.21
C SER A 18 19.73 -2.36 5.73
N ASP A 19 20.74 -1.66 6.27
CA ASP A 19 21.06 -0.27 5.89
C ASP A 19 21.32 -0.13 4.38
N SER A 20 21.84 -1.18 3.74
CA SER A 20 22.07 -1.18 2.29
C SER A 20 20.77 -1.17 1.49
N ASP A 21 19.75 -1.92 1.91
CA ASP A 21 18.45 -1.93 1.24
C ASP A 21 17.73 -0.60 1.44
N GLU A 22 17.78 -0.03 2.65
CA GLU A 22 17.23 1.28 2.95
C GLU A 22 17.90 2.38 2.11
N ALA A 23 19.23 2.40 2.07
CA ALA A 23 19.99 3.37 1.28
C ALA A 23 19.69 3.25 -0.22
N ALA A 24 19.54 2.02 -0.74
CA ALA A 24 19.21 1.79 -2.14
C ALA A 24 17.82 2.32 -2.49
N VAL A 25 16.81 2.05 -1.65
CA VAL A 25 15.44 2.56 -1.86
C VAL A 25 15.39 4.08 -1.70
N MET A 26 16.04 4.64 -0.68
CA MET A 26 16.14 6.09 -0.51
C MET A 26 16.83 6.77 -1.70
N GLY A 27 17.88 6.15 -2.25
CA GLY A 27 18.55 6.61 -3.47
C GLY A 27 17.61 6.62 -4.68
N ALA A 28 16.82 5.56 -4.87
CA ALA A 28 15.83 5.48 -5.94
C ALA A 28 14.72 6.53 -5.79
N LEU A 29 14.19 6.72 -4.57
CA LEU A 29 13.17 7.73 -4.29
C LEU A 29 13.69 9.16 -4.52
N ARG A 30 14.96 9.41 -4.16
CA ARG A 30 15.65 10.67 -4.46
C ARG A 30 15.81 10.87 -5.96
N GLY A 31 16.25 9.85 -6.69
CA GLY A 31 16.39 9.88 -8.15
C GLY A 31 15.06 10.10 -8.89
N ALA A 32 13.96 9.61 -8.32
CA ALA A 32 12.60 9.86 -8.83
C ALA A 32 12.07 11.28 -8.54
N GLY A 33 12.82 12.10 -7.77
CA GLY A 33 12.41 13.46 -7.41
C GLY A 33 11.26 13.51 -6.42
N LEU A 34 11.11 12.49 -5.57
CA LEU A 34 10.06 12.47 -4.54
C LEU A 34 10.31 13.48 -3.42
N PHE A 35 11.57 13.81 -3.16
CA PHE A 35 12.02 14.69 -2.08
C PHE A 35 12.40 16.09 -2.60
N GLY A 36 12.27 17.12 -1.76
CA GLY A 36 12.63 18.51 -2.08
C GLY A 36 11.67 19.56 -1.54
N GLU A 37 11.92 20.83 -1.81
CA GLU A 37 11.06 21.94 -1.36
C GLU A 37 9.65 21.82 -1.95
N GLY A 38 8.65 21.81 -1.06
CA GLY A 38 7.25 21.57 -1.41
C GLY A 38 6.91 20.12 -1.75
N ARG A 39 7.85 19.17 -1.61
CA ARG A 39 7.63 17.74 -1.84
C ARG A 39 7.66 16.96 -0.53
N CYS A 40 7.68 15.63 -0.61
CA CYS A 40 7.70 14.78 0.58
C CYS A 40 9.01 15.01 1.36
N ASP A 41 8.95 14.97 2.69
CA ASP A 41 10.13 15.02 3.55
C ASP A 41 10.75 13.62 3.62
N GLU A 42 12.06 13.53 3.47
CA GLU A 42 12.82 12.27 3.61
C GLU A 42 12.60 11.63 4.98
N ARG A 43 12.41 12.45 6.02
CA ARG A 43 12.16 11.97 7.39
C ARG A 43 10.80 11.29 7.55
N LYS A 44 9.92 11.41 6.55
CA LYS A 44 8.57 10.82 6.54
C LYS A 44 8.49 9.57 5.65
N ALA A 45 9.62 9.12 5.12
CA ALA A 45 9.76 7.80 4.53
C ALA A 45 10.07 6.79 5.64
N LEU A 46 9.15 5.87 5.87
CA LEU A 46 9.27 4.81 6.87
C LEU A 46 9.35 3.45 6.16
N PHE A 47 10.17 2.58 6.73
CA PHE A 47 10.48 1.27 6.19
C PHE A 47 10.07 0.18 7.17
N CYS A 48 9.68 -0.97 6.63
CA CYS A 48 9.40 -2.17 7.38
C CYS A 48 9.71 -3.39 6.52
N VAL A 49 9.92 -4.57 7.10
CA VAL A 49 10.20 -5.79 6.31
C VAL A 49 8.94 -6.62 6.10
N THR A 50 7.96 -6.48 6.99
CA THR A 50 6.73 -7.29 6.98
C THR A 50 5.52 -6.44 6.64
N GLU A 51 4.56 -7.09 6.00
CA GLU A 51 3.28 -6.46 5.66
C GLU A 51 2.52 -6.03 6.92
N ASP A 52 2.51 -6.87 7.95
CA ASP A 52 1.89 -6.55 9.24
C ASP A 52 2.60 -5.37 9.92
N GLY A 53 3.92 -5.24 9.74
CA GLY A 53 4.70 -4.09 10.18
C GLY A 53 4.23 -2.79 9.53
N ARG A 54 3.93 -2.81 8.22
CA ARG A 54 3.33 -1.67 7.51
C ARG A 54 2.01 -1.27 8.14
N GLY A 55 1.12 -2.24 8.39
CA GLY A 55 -0.15 -2.00 9.07
C GLY A 55 0.03 -1.41 10.47
N ALA A 56 0.97 -1.93 11.26
CA ALA A 56 1.24 -1.44 12.61
C ALA A 56 1.74 0.01 12.61
N ILE A 57 2.65 0.37 11.71
CA ILE A 57 3.14 1.75 11.55
C ILE A 57 1.99 2.69 11.17
N CYS A 58 1.22 2.34 10.14
CA CYS A 58 0.09 3.15 9.69
C CYS A 58 -0.95 3.37 10.80
N ARG A 59 -1.22 2.34 11.61
CA ARG A 59 -2.14 2.47 12.75
C ARG A 59 -1.61 3.43 13.83
N GLN A 60 -0.31 3.39 14.11
CA GLN A 60 0.32 4.29 15.09
C GLN A 60 0.37 5.74 14.59
N LEU A 61 0.57 5.95 13.29
CA LEU A 61 0.53 7.28 12.67
C LEU A 61 -0.88 7.89 12.69
N ASN A 62 -1.93 7.05 12.67
CA ASN A 62 -3.33 7.46 12.62
C ASN A 62 -3.63 8.54 11.56
N PRO A 63 -3.28 8.32 10.27
CA PRO A 63 -3.49 9.32 9.24
C PRO A 63 -4.98 9.50 8.94
N GLY A 64 -5.35 10.72 8.50
CA GLY A 64 -6.73 11.00 8.08
C GLY A 64 -7.16 10.22 6.83
N ALA A 65 -6.21 9.80 6.00
CA ALA A 65 -6.45 8.94 4.84
C ALA A 65 -5.26 8.00 4.62
N HIS A 66 -5.53 6.72 4.34
CA HIS A 66 -4.53 5.72 3.96
C HIS A 66 -4.77 5.25 2.54
N VAL A 67 -3.69 5.07 1.77
CA VAL A 67 -3.73 4.56 0.39
C VAL A 67 -2.78 3.37 0.30
N ASP A 68 -3.28 2.20 -0.08
CA ASP A 68 -2.48 0.98 -0.22
C ASP A 68 -2.89 0.20 -1.47
N THR A 69 -2.05 -0.76 -1.86
CA THR A 69 -2.38 -1.76 -2.91
C THR A 69 -2.75 -3.11 -2.30
N SER A 70 -2.46 -3.35 -1.02
CA SER A 70 -2.81 -4.59 -0.33
C SER A 70 -4.21 -4.52 0.27
N SER A 71 -5.07 -5.46 -0.13
CA SER A 71 -6.40 -5.64 0.45
C SER A 71 -6.34 -6.13 1.90
N LYS A 72 -5.29 -6.87 2.29
CA LYS A 72 -5.10 -7.35 3.67
C LYS A 72 -4.90 -6.18 4.63
N ILE A 73 -3.99 -5.26 4.29
CA ILE A 73 -3.71 -4.07 5.12
C ILE A 73 -4.87 -3.09 5.10
N ALA A 74 -5.52 -2.92 3.94
CA ALA A 74 -6.71 -2.08 3.86
C ALA A 74 -7.82 -2.56 4.81
N ARG A 75 -8.10 -3.87 4.83
CA ARG A 75 -9.09 -4.48 5.74
C ARG A 75 -8.69 -4.36 7.21
N TYR A 76 -7.41 -4.54 7.51
CA TYR A 76 -6.88 -4.39 8.86
C TYR A 76 -7.02 -2.96 9.39
N LEU A 77 -6.80 -1.95 8.54
CA LEU A 77 -6.83 -0.54 8.93
C LEU A 77 -8.21 0.12 8.84
N ALA A 78 -9.13 -0.42 8.04
CA ALA A 78 -10.48 0.11 7.84
C ALA A 78 -11.25 0.46 9.14
N PRO A 79 -11.23 -0.34 10.23
CA PRO A 79 -11.93 0.02 11.46
C PRO A 79 -11.20 1.09 12.29
N HIS A 80 -9.94 1.40 11.96
CA HIS A 80 -9.10 2.31 12.75
C HIS A 80 -8.93 3.68 12.11
N LEU A 81 -9.07 3.79 10.79
CA LEU A 81 -8.82 5.02 10.04
C LEU A 81 -10.10 5.56 9.39
N PRO A 82 -10.24 6.90 9.27
CA PRO A 82 -11.45 7.50 8.70
C PRO A 82 -11.66 7.16 7.22
N LEU A 83 -10.58 7.01 6.46
CA LEU A 83 -10.61 6.74 5.03
C LEU A 83 -9.47 5.80 4.66
N VAL A 84 -9.82 4.66 4.08
CA VAL A 84 -8.86 3.71 3.50
C VAL A 84 -9.20 3.51 2.04
N VAL A 85 -8.20 3.73 1.18
CA VAL A 85 -8.31 3.64 -0.26
C VAL A 85 -7.45 2.50 -0.74
N LEU A 86 -8.08 1.54 -1.42
CA LEU A 86 -7.36 0.48 -2.08
C LEU A 86 -7.18 0.84 -3.55
N VAL A 87 -5.93 0.86 -4.00
CA VAL A 87 -5.56 1.06 -5.39
C VAL A 87 -5.36 -0.31 -6.01
N LEU A 88 -6.26 -0.66 -6.93
CA LEU A 88 -6.11 -1.86 -7.75
C LEU A 88 -5.72 -1.45 -9.16
N SER A 89 -4.64 -2.05 -9.66
CA SER A 89 -4.28 -1.96 -11.06
C SER A 89 -5.30 -2.78 -11.85
N LYS A 90 -6.15 -2.13 -12.64
CA LYS A 90 -6.97 -2.85 -13.63
C LYS A 90 -6.02 -3.35 -14.72
N GLN A 91 -5.63 -4.62 -14.66
CA GLN A 91 -4.93 -5.24 -15.78
C GLN A 91 -5.93 -5.33 -16.94
N ALA A 92 -5.79 -4.43 -17.91
CA ALA A 92 -6.54 -4.49 -19.15
C ALA A 92 -6.21 -5.82 -19.83
N ALA A 93 -7.24 -6.64 -20.06
CA ALA A 93 -7.14 -7.77 -20.96
C ALA A 93 -6.79 -7.24 -22.36
N ALA A 94 -5.63 -7.65 -22.88
CA ALA A 94 -5.11 -7.44 -24.24
C ALA A 94 -4.92 -5.97 -24.73
N PRO A 95 -3.97 -5.73 -25.65
CA PRO A 95 -3.52 -4.38 -25.99
C PRO A 95 -4.41 -3.76 -27.08
N SER A 96 -5.33 -2.91 -26.68
CA SER A 96 -5.81 -1.81 -27.53
C SER A 96 -5.81 -0.54 -26.69
N GLU A 97 -4.82 0.29 -26.96
CA GLU A 97 -4.67 1.73 -26.69
C GLU A 97 -5.44 2.38 -25.52
N CYS A 98 -4.69 3.23 -24.81
CA CYS A 98 -5.14 4.40 -24.05
C CYS A 98 -5.51 4.17 -22.56
N GLY A 99 -4.62 4.67 -21.70
CA GLY A 99 -4.94 5.14 -20.35
C GLY A 99 -4.77 4.11 -19.24
N ALA A 100 -3.78 4.32 -18.37
CA ALA A 100 -3.71 3.64 -17.08
C ALA A 100 -4.99 3.98 -16.26
N ALA A 101 -5.99 3.09 -16.32
CA ALA A 101 -7.20 3.22 -15.54
C ALA A 101 -6.89 2.79 -14.09
N MET A 102 -6.62 3.78 -13.24
CA MET A 102 -6.51 3.59 -11.78
C MET A 102 -7.92 3.42 -11.22
N VAL A 103 -8.28 2.21 -10.80
CA VAL A 103 -9.53 1.99 -10.06
C VAL A 103 -9.24 2.30 -8.60
N VAL A 104 -9.69 3.47 -8.16
CA VAL A 104 -9.62 3.92 -6.78
C VAL A 104 -10.91 3.48 -6.09
N SER A 105 -10.87 2.36 -5.38
CA SER A 105 -11.99 1.94 -4.53
C SER A 105 -11.83 2.60 -3.16
N SER A 106 -12.64 3.61 -2.89
CA SER A 106 -12.79 4.20 -1.56
C SER A 106 -13.63 3.26 -0.71
N PHE A 107 -13.10 2.76 0.42
CA PHE A 107 -13.90 2.03 1.40
C PHE A 107 -14.64 3.04 2.30
N GLY A 108 -15.56 3.81 1.71
CA GLY A 108 -16.54 4.62 2.42
C GLY A 108 -17.92 4.02 2.18
N GLU A 109 -18.58 3.62 3.26
CA GLU A 109 -19.82 2.83 3.37
C GLU A 109 -19.65 1.29 3.23
N TYR A 110 -19.90 0.62 4.37
CA TYR A 110 -19.97 -0.83 4.51
C TYR A 110 -21.12 -1.40 3.68
N VAL A 111 -20.81 -1.97 2.51
CA VAL A 111 -21.58 -3.07 1.90
C VAL A 111 -20.58 -4.09 1.37
N PHE A 112 -20.25 -5.08 2.20
CA PHE A 112 -19.55 -6.29 1.76
C PHE A 112 -20.49 -7.10 0.85
N GLY A 113 -20.49 -6.76 -0.43
CA GLY A 113 -21.00 -7.65 -1.47
C GLY A 113 -19.98 -8.76 -1.69
N ASN A 114 -20.34 -9.98 -1.29
CA ASN A 114 -19.64 -11.25 -1.56
C ASN A 114 -18.89 -11.25 -2.91
N LEU A 115 -17.56 -11.20 -2.85
CA LEU A 115 -16.68 -11.85 -3.83
C LEU A 115 -15.95 -12.91 -3.01
N GLY A 116 -16.53 -14.10 -2.88
CA GLY A 116 -16.42 -15.11 -3.92
C GLY A 116 -15.26 -16.01 -3.48
N ALA A 117 -15.61 -17.15 -2.90
CA ALA A 117 -14.68 -18.16 -2.46
C ALA A 117 -13.91 -18.72 -3.66
N ASP A 118 -12.59 -18.66 -3.61
CA ASP A 118 -11.72 -19.59 -4.33
C ASP A 118 -10.91 -20.34 -3.28
N VAL A 119 -11.51 -21.44 -2.82
CA VAL A 119 -10.81 -22.55 -2.17
C VAL A 119 -10.19 -23.36 -3.30
N ASP A 120 -8.87 -23.31 -3.42
CA ASP A 120 -8.10 -24.28 -4.18
C ASP A 120 -6.91 -24.72 -3.29
N ASP A 121 -7.13 -25.77 -2.50
CA ASP A 121 -6.06 -26.59 -1.95
C ASP A 121 -6.35 -28.05 -2.32
N SER A 122 -5.82 -28.44 -3.47
CA SER A 122 -5.72 -29.82 -3.91
C SER A 122 -4.40 -30.39 -3.38
N GLY A 123 -4.47 -31.19 -2.31
CA GLY A 123 -3.29 -31.74 -1.63
C GLY A 123 -3.55 -33.09 -0.94
N SER A 124 -3.77 -34.11 -1.77
CA SER A 124 -3.69 -35.57 -1.54
C SER A 124 -3.30 -36.12 -0.15
N SER A 125 -4.17 -37.01 0.34
CA SER A 125 -3.93 -38.04 1.36
C SER A 125 -2.65 -38.85 1.16
N SER A 126 -1.95 -39.15 2.25
CA SER A 126 -1.22 -40.42 2.42
C SER A 126 -1.16 -40.76 3.91
N GLN A 127 -1.90 -41.80 4.27
CA GLN A 127 -1.78 -42.55 5.52
C GLN A 127 -0.48 -43.35 5.50
N SER A 128 0.13 -43.51 6.66
CA SER A 128 1.11 -44.56 6.97
C SER A 128 0.81 -45.09 8.37
#